data_AF-A0A7S1MY88-F1
#
_entry.id   AF-A0A7S1MY88-F1
#
_cell.length_a   1.000
_cell.length_b   1.000
_cell.length_c   1.000
_cell.angle_alpha   90.00
_cell.angle_beta   90.00
_cell.angle_gamma   90.00
#
_symmetry.space_group_name_H-M   'P 1'
#
loop_
_entity.id
_entity.type
_entity.pdbx_description
1 polymer ?
#
loop_
_entity_poly.entity_id
_entity_poly.type
_entity_poly.pdbx_seq_one_letter_code
_entity_poly.pdbx_strand_id
1 'polypeptide(L)'
;MDEAEEGECTVPSLGPAASAAVLRQVEHYFSDQNLAKDEFLRGRMEGDRGTCPLSLISGFKMVSAHRPAGASSGEWEGMVAEALRDSSTVEADAARGTLSRKPGAGPLPELRLSGQKRKAGG
;
A
#
# COMPACT_ATOMS: atom_id res chain seq x y z
N MET A 1 -28.31 4.33 24.82
CA MET A 1 -27.50 4.58 26.03
C MET A 1 -26.59 3.39 26.18
N ASP A 2 -25.78 3.12 25.14
CA ASP A 2 -24.53 3.82 24.78
C ASP A 2 -23.45 3.41 25.76
N GLU A 3 -22.53 2.60 25.26
CA GLU A 3 -21.09 2.56 25.61
C GLU A 3 -20.48 1.38 24.84
N ALA A 4 -20.40 1.54 23.52
CA ALA A 4 -19.29 0.91 22.81
C ALA A 4 -18.10 1.83 23.09
N GLU A 5 -17.25 1.43 24.04
CA GLU A 5 -15.90 1.98 24.14
C GLU A 5 -15.22 1.78 22.80
N GLU A 6 -15.24 2.83 21.98
CA GLU A 6 -14.31 3.00 20.87
C GLU A 6 -12.93 3.04 21.52
N GLY A 7 -12.24 1.89 21.52
CA GLY A 7 -10.85 1.80 21.92
C GLY A 7 -10.07 2.80 21.09
N GLU A 8 -9.71 3.91 21.73
CA GLU A 8 -8.86 4.94 21.16
C GLU A 8 -7.48 4.31 20.99
N CYS A 9 -7.30 3.61 19.87
CA CYS A 9 -6.01 3.12 19.43
C CYS A 9 -5.15 4.35 19.23
N THR A 10 -4.40 4.75 20.28
CA THR A 10 -3.34 5.73 20.15
C THR A 10 -2.28 5.11 19.25
N VAL A 11 -2.50 5.18 17.94
CA VAL A 11 -1.60 4.59 16.98
C VAL A 11 -0.30 5.39 17.08
N PRO A 12 0.83 4.73 17.37
CA PRO A 12 2.09 5.44 17.44
C PRO A 12 2.36 6.02 16.06
N SER A 13 2.47 7.34 15.95
CA SER A 13 2.68 8.03 14.68
C SER A 13 4.17 8.13 14.36
N LEU A 14 4.54 7.97 13.10
CA LEU A 14 5.89 8.29 12.64
C LEU A 14 6.15 9.78 12.74
N GLY A 15 7.41 10.17 12.98
CA GLY A 15 7.80 11.58 12.89
C GLY A 15 7.46 12.16 11.50
N PRO A 16 7.13 13.46 11.39
CA PRO A 16 6.58 14.06 10.18
C PRO A 16 7.47 13.94 8.95
N ALA A 17 8.80 13.87 9.14
CA ALA A 17 9.75 13.65 8.05
C ALA A 17 9.71 12.19 7.54
N ALA A 18 9.59 11.22 8.44
CA ALA A 18 9.53 9.80 8.11
C ALA A 18 8.20 9.44 7.45
N SER A 19 7.08 9.95 7.97
CA SER A 19 5.76 9.75 7.35
C SER A 19 5.72 10.29 5.92
N ALA A 20 6.22 11.51 5.69
CA ALA A 20 6.30 12.09 4.35
C ALA A 20 7.23 11.31 3.41
N ALA A 21 8.33 10.74 3.92
CA ALA A 21 9.24 9.91 3.11
C ALA A 21 8.60 8.56 2.73
N VAL A 22 7.98 7.88 3.71
CA VAL A 22 7.23 6.63 3.48
C VAL A 22 6.08 6.87 2.50
N LEU A 23 5.29 7.92 2.70
CA LEU A 23 4.18 8.29 1.82
C LEU A 23 4.66 8.47 0.37
N ARG A 24 5.68 9.30 0.14
CA ARG A 24 6.22 9.52 -1.22
C ARG A 24 6.71 8.22 -1.86
N GLN A 25 7.35 7.36 -1.07
CA GLN A 25 7.90 6.11 -1.57
C GLN A 25 6.79 5.14 -1.98
N VAL A 26 5.73 5.03 -1.16
CA VAL A 26 4.55 4.23 -1.47
C VAL A 26 3.82 4.81 -2.69
N GLU A 27 3.59 6.12 -2.75
CA GLU A 27 2.99 6.76 -3.92
C GLU A 27 3.81 6.51 -5.20
N HIS A 28 5.13 6.50 -5.10
CA HIS A 28 6.00 6.16 -6.22
C HIS A 28 5.81 4.69 -6.65
N TYR A 29 5.76 3.75 -5.71
CA TYR A 29 5.52 2.33 -6.02
C TYR A 29 4.17 2.10 -6.70
N PHE A 30 3.14 2.83 -6.28
CA PHE A 30 1.78 2.79 -6.81
C PHE A 30 1.52 3.77 -7.97
N SER A 31 2.56 4.45 -8.45
CA SER A 31 2.48 5.29 -9.64
C SER A 31 2.34 4.45 -10.90
N ASP A 32 1.63 4.95 -11.91
CA ASP A 32 1.39 4.18 -13.13
C ASP A 32 2.68 3.77 -13.84
N GLN A 33 3.72 4.61 -13.75
CA GLN A 33 5.04 4.32 -14.33
C GLN A 33 5.77 3.17 -13.62
N ASN A 34 5.66 3.07 -12.29
CA ASN A 34 6.26 1.97 -11.55
C ASN A 34 5.42 0.71 -11.69
N LEU A 35 4.09 0.79 -11.58
CA LEU A 35 3.19 -0.34 -11.75
C LEU A 35 3.29 -0.99 -13.13
N ALA A 36 3.58 -0.22 -14.17
CA ALA A 36 3.81 -0.75 -15.51
C ALA A 36 5.11 -1.58 -15.62
N LYS A 37 6.07 -1.41 -14.70
CA LYS A 37 7.38 -2.06 -14.73
C LYS A 37 7.55 -3.09 -13.60
N ASP A 38 6.91 -2.86 -12.47
CA ASP A 38 7.08 -3.61 -11.24
C ASP A 38 6.10 -4.78 -11.20
N GLU A 39 6.49 -5.86 -11.88
CA GLU A 39 5.73 -7.11 -11.93
C GLU A 39 5.61 -7.78 -10.56
N PHE A 40 6.54 -7.51 -9.64
CA PHE A 40 6.50 -8.08 -8.29
C PHE A 40 5.36 -7.46 -7.48
N LEU A 41 5.29 -6.13 -7.42
CA LEU A 41 4.21 -5.45 -6.72
C LEU A 41 2.87 -5.79 -7.37
N ARG A 42 2.80 -5.82 -8.71
CA ARG A 42 1.58 -6.20 -9.44
C ARG A 42 1.16 -7.65 -9.21
N GLY A 43 2.10 -8.58 -9.10
CA GLY A 43 1.82 -9.99 -8.81
C GLY A 43 1.35 -10.23 -7.38
N ARG A 44 1.52 -9.25 -6.48
CA ARG A 44 1.02 -9.27 -5.10
C ARG A 44 -0.23 -8.42 -4.88
N MET A 45 -0.64 -7.68 -5.90
CA MET A 45 -1.90 -6.96 -5.94
C MET A 45 -3.02 -7.94 -6.28
N GLU A 46 -4.05 -7.96 -5.44
CA GLU A 46 -5.23 -8.79 -5.61
C GLU A 46 -6.45 -7.96 -6.01
N GLY A 47 -7.22 -8.51 -6.95
CA GLY A 47 -8.44 -7.90 -7.47
C GLY A 47 -8.22 -6.68 -8.36
N ASP A 48 -9.33 -6.06 -8.76
CA ASP A 48 -9.39 -4.92 -9.69
C ASP A 48 -8.76 -3.63 -9.11
N ARG A 49 -8.78 -3.50 -7.78
CA ARG A 49 -8.25 -2.33 -7.05
C ARG A 49 -6.77 -2.44 -6.69
N GLY A 50 -6.18 -3.60 -6.92
CA GLY A 50 -4.79 -3.91 -6.57
C GLY A 50 -4.51 -3.84 -5.07
N THR A 51 -5.31 -4.56 -4.28
CA THR A 51 -5.14 -4.63 -2.83
C THR A 51 -3.98 -5.55 -2.49
N CYS A 52 -3.07 -5.12 -1.62
CA CYS A 52 -1.95 -5.91 -1.13
C CYS A 52 -1.88 -5.86 0.41
N PRO A 53 -1.29 -6.85 1.08
CA PRO A 53 -1.10 -6.81 2.52
C PRO A 53 -0.11 -5.72 2.91
N LEU A 54 -0.42 -4.96 3.97
CA LEU A 54 0.41 -3.87 4.45
C LEU A 54 1.79 -4.39 4.90
N SER A 55 1.85 -5.62 5.41
CA SER A 55 3.09 -6.33 5.74
C SER A 55 4.07 -6.46 4.55
N LEU A 56 3.55 -6.53 3.32
CA LEU A 56 4.40 -6.54 2.11
C LEU A 56 5.08 -5.19 1.91
N ILE A 57 4.31 -4.10 1.99
CA ILE A 57 4.81 -2.74 1.80
C ILE A 57 5.73 -2.35 2.96
N SER A 58 5.39 -2.77 4.17
CA SER A 58 6.18 -2.54 5.38
C SER A 58 7.55 -3.21 5.30
N GLY A 59 7.69 -4.30 4.55
CA GLY A 59 8.94 -5.01 4.27
C GLY A 59 9.78 -4.43 3.13
N PHE A 60 9.31 -3.43 2.39
CA PHE A 60 10.08 -2.85 1.29
C PHE A 60 11.32 -2.12 1.80
N LYS A 61 12.45 -2.30 1.11
CA LYS A 61 13.75 -1.76 1.54
C LYS A 61 13.70 -0.26 1.85
N MET A 62 13.02 0.52 1.02
CA MET A 62 12.91 1.97 1.18
C MET A 62 11.93 2.38 2.30
N VAL A 63 10.91 1.56 2.55
CA VAL A 63 9.91 1.82 3.60
C VAL A 63 10.48 1.39 4.95
N SER A 64 10.97 0.15 5.05
CA SER A 64 11.62 -0.40 6.24
C SER A 64 12.87 0.37 6.68
N ALA A 65 13.49 1.18 5.81
CA ALA A 65 14.59 2.06 6.20
C ALA A 65 14.17 3.14 7.21
N HIS A 66 12.88 3.47 7.26
CA HIS A 66 12.31 4.43 8.21
C HIS A 66 11.72 3.76 9.46
N ARG A 67 11.78 2.43 9.55
CA ARG A 67 11.28 1.69 10.70
C ARG A 67 12.11 2.01 11.95
N PRO A 68 11.49 2.43 13.06
CA PRO A 68 12.21 2.64 14.31
C PRO A 68 12.85 1.34 14.81
N ALA A 69 14.07 1.43 15.33
CA ALA A 69 14.74 0.29 15.95
C ALA A 69 13.94 -0.14 17.20
N GLY A 70 13.41 -1.37 17.17
CA GLY A 70 12.62 -1.94 18.26
C GLY A 70 11.10 -1.93 18.06
N ALA A 71 10.58 -1.26 17.03
CA ALA A 71 9.16 -1.35 16.70
C ALA A 71 8.79 -2.75 16.20
N SER A 72 7.69 -3.32 16.70
CA SER A 72 7.15 -4.61 16.25
C SER A 72 6.55 -4.51 14.84
N SER A 73 6.32 -5.63 14.16
CA SER A 73 5.71 -5.60 12.81
C SER A 73 4.31 -4.97 12.84
N GLY A 74 3.50 -5.28 13.85
CA GLY A 74 2.16 -4.70 14.00
C GLY A 74 2.18 -3.20 14.27
N GLU A 75 3.11 -2.72 15.10
CA GLU A 75 3.27 -1.28 15.36
C GLU A 75 3.75 -0.54 14.11
N TRP A 76 4.70 -1.13 13.37
CA TRP A 76 5.20 -0.58 12.12
C TRP A 76 4.12 -0.54 11.04
N GLU A 77 3.29 -1.57 10.95
CA GLU A 77 2.12 -1.60 10.06
C GLU A 77 1.12 -0.50 10.43
N GLY A 78 0.78 -0.34 11.72
CA GLY A 78 -0.09 0.75 12.17
C GLY A 78 0.47 2.15 11.86
N MET A 79 1.77 2.35 12.09
CA MET A 79 2.51 3.56 11.75
C MET A 79 2.46 3.90 10.26
N VAL A 80 2.69 2.89 9.40
CA VAL A 80 2.64 3.05 7.94
C VAL A 80 1.21 3.33 7.48
N ALA A 81 0.22 2.64 8.04
CA ALA A 81 -1.19 2.90 7.71
C ALA A 81 -1.60 4.33 8.06
N GLU A 82 -1.21 4.80 9.24
CA GLU A 82 -1.48 6.18 9.68
C GLU A 82 -0.77 7.19 8.77
N ALA A 83 0.51 6.97 8.43
CA ALA A 83 1.23 7.84 7.51
C ALA A 83 0.61 7.93 6.11
N LEU A 84 -0.13 6.90 5.69
CA LEU A 84 -0.79 6.82 4.38
C LEU A 84 -2.25 7.29 4.41
N ARG A 85 -2.81 7.62 5.59
CA ARG A 85 -4.18 8.12 5.74
C ARG A 85 -4.42 9.37 4.88
N ASP A 86 -3.42 10.24 4.78
CA ASP A 86 -3.46 11.48 3.98
C ASP A 86 -3.07 11.31 2.50
N SER A 87 -2.74 10.09 2.04
CA SER A 87 -2.36 9.89 0.63
C SER A 87 -3.56 10.07 -0.29
N SER A 88 -3.32 10.66 -1.46
CA SER A 88 -4.34 10.82 -2.51
C SER A 88 -4.39 9.63 -3.47
N THR A 89 -3.36 8.79 -3.50
CA THR A 89 -3.23 7.67 -4.46
C THR A 89 -3.54 6.31 -3.84
N VAL A 90 -3.22 6.12 -2.56
CA VAL A 90 -3.42 4.85 -1.85
C VAL A 90 -4.31 5.03 -0.62
N GLU A 91 -4.94 3.93 -0.22
CA GLU A 91 -5.74 3.81 0.99
C GLU A 91 -5.19 2.63 1.80
N ALA A 92 -4.74 2.92 3.02
CA ALA A 92 -4.26 1.92 3.96
C ALA A 92 -5.32 1.69 5.04
N ASP A 93 -5.62 0.42 5.28
CA ASP A 93 -6.55 -0.04 6.30
C ASP A 93 -5.73 -0.67 7.43
N ALA A 94 -5.58 0.07 8.53
CA ALA A 94 -4.84 -0.37 9.70
C ALA A 94 -5.53 -1.54 10.42
N ALA A 95 -6.87 -1.59 10.39
CA ALA A 95 -7.65 -2.63 11.06
C ALA A 95 -7.54 -3.97 10.34
N ARG A 96 -7.53 -3.94 9.01
CA ARG A 96 -7.40 -5.13 8.14
C ARG A 96 -5.95 -5.43 7.77
N GLY A 97 -5.02 -4.50 8.01
CA GLY A 97 -3.62 -4.63 7.60
C GLY A 97 -3.48 -4.74 6.09
N THR A 98 -4.31 -4.02 5.32
CA THR A 98 -4.31 -4.05 3.85
C THR A 98 -4.11 -2.66 3.27
N LEU A 99 -3.54 -2.60 2.08
CA LEU A 99 -3.31 -1.37 1.34
C LEU A 99 -3.82 -1.53 -0.08
N SER A 100 -4.54 -0.54 -0.61
CA SER A 100 -5.12 -0.57 -1.95
C SER A 100 -5.01 0.78 -2.66
N ARG A 101 -5.13 0.83 -4.00
CA ARG A 101 -5.22 2.12 -4.71
C ARG A 101 -6.59 2.75 -4.51
N LYS A 102 -6.62 4.06 -4.35
CA LYS A 102 -7.87 4.82 -4.29
C LYS A 102 -8.62 4.72 -5.63
N PRO A 103 -9.97 4.64 -5.60
CA PRO A 103 -10.80 4.51 -6.81
C PRO A 103 -10.67 5.67 -7.82
N GLY A 104 -10.11 6.81 -7.40
CA GLY A 104 -9.84 7.97 -8.26
C GLY A 104 -8.48 7.95 -8.98
N ALA A 105 -7.61 6.99 -8.68
CA ALA A 105 -6.27 6.90 -9.29
C ALA A 105 -6.28 6.36 -10.74
N GLY A 106 -7.46 6.17 -11.33
CA GLY A 106 -7.65 5.48 -12.60
C GLY A 106 -7.56 3.96 -12.44
N PRO A 107 -8.04 3.19 -13.44
CA PRO A 107 -7.83 1.75 -13.46
C PRO A 107 -6.33 1.46 -13.34
N LEU A 108 -5.97 0.32 -12.73
CA LEU A 108 -4.59 -0.18 -12.82
C LEU A 108 -4.14 -0.05 -14.27
N PRO A 109 -2.98 0.57 -14.56
CA PRO A 109 -2.55 0.74 -15.93
C PRO A 109 -2.62 -0.62 -16.60
N GLU A 110 -3.46 -0.71 -17.64
CA GLU A 110 -3.66 -1.92 -18.43
C GLU A 110 -2.31 -2.27 -19.04
N LEU A 111 -1.51 -3.05 -18.32
CA LEU A 111 -0.44 -3.78 -18.95
C LEU A 111 -1.20 -4.67 -19.90
N ARG A 112 -1.13 -4.37 -21.21
CA ARG A 112 -1.32 -5.37 -22.24
C ARG A 112 -0.62 -6.60 -21.70
N LEU A 113 -1.38 -7.60 -21.29
CA LEU A 113 -0.88 -8.94 -21.18
C LEU A 113 -0.42 -9.25 -22.60
N SER A 114 0.84 -8.93 -22.93
CA SER A 114 1.54 -9.47 -24.08
C SER A 114 1.82 -10.93 -23.72
N GLY A 115 0.73 -11.68 -23.67
CA GLY A 115 0.61 -13.06 -23.20
C GLY A 115 -0.59 -13.77 -23.84
N GLN A 116 -1.31 -13.13 -24.78
CA GLN A 116 -2.14 -13.86 -25.75
C GLN A 116 -1.62 -13.61 -27.17
N LYS A 117 -0.44 -14.15 -27.45
CA LYS A 117 -0.02 -14.39 -28.84
C LYS A 117 -0.92 -15.49 -29.42
N ARG A 118 -1.92 -15.05 -30.17
CA ARG A 118 -2.58 -15.66 -31.35
C ARG A 118 -2.15 -17.10 -31.73
N LYS A 119 -3.15 -17.97 -32.01
CA LYS A 119 -3.32 -18.87 -33.19
C LYS A 119 -4.43 -19.89 -32.86
N ALA A 120 -5.33 -20.36 -33.73
CA ALA A 120 -5.60 -20.27 -35.17
C ALA A 120 -7.15 -20.42 -35.35
N GLY A 121 -7.85 -19.94 -36.38
CA GLY A 121 -7.62 -20.30 -37.79
C GLY A 121 -7.89 -21.79 -38.01
N GLY A 122 -9.13 -22.15 -38.39
CA GLY A 122 -9.56 -23.50 -38.73
C GLY A 122 -11.08 -23.59 -38.77
#